data_AF-A0A318U1F5-F1
#
_entry.id   AF-A0A318U1F5-F1
#
_cell.length_a   1.000
_cell.length_b   1.000
_cell.length_c   1.000
_cell.angle_alpha   90.00
_cell.angle_beta   90.00
_cell.angle_gamma   90.00
#
_symmetry.space_group_name_H-M   'P 1'
#
loop_
_entity.id
_entity.type
_entity.pdbx_description
1 polymer ?
#
loop_
_entity_poly.entity_id
_entity_poly.type
_entity_poly.pdbx_seq_one_letter_code
_entity_poly.pdbx_strand_id
1 'polypeptide(L)'
;MENALRKTRLDINELNSLLREKDVFSLRDVEFAIFETSGNLSVLKKEHKQSLTKSDISIQSPNQLYYTATEVISDGVINFVNLSRLNLEDNWLREELEKAGIKSIDKVFYAEIQPDGSIYFDCKDDELKI
;
A
#
# COMPACT_ATOMS: atom_id res chain seq x y z
N MET A 1 24.14 -25.89 -1.43
CA MET A 1 24.26 -24.51 -1.96
C MET A 1 25.12 -24.45 -3.21
N GLU A 2 26.40 -24.82 -3.17
CA GLU A 2 27.32 -24.68 -4.32
C GLU A 2 26.80 -25.29 -5.63
N ASN A 3 26.31 -26.54 -5.59
CA ASN A 3 25.73 -27.20 -6.77
C ASN A 3 24.50 -26.46 -7.35
N ALA A 4 23.71 -25.81 -6.50
CA ALA A 4 22.56 -25.05 -6.94
C ALA A 4 23.01 -23.76 -7.66
N LEU A 5 23.95 -23.03 -7.06
CA LEU A 5 24.55 -21.82 -7.64
C LEU A 5 25.19 -22.11 -9.00
N ARG A 6 25.94 -23.21 -9.14
CA ARG A 6 26.51 -23.64 -10.43
C ARG A 6 25.44 -23.91 -11.49
N LYS A 7 24.34 -24.58 -11.11
CA LYS A 7 23.22 -24.88 -12.03
C LYS A 7 22.48 -23.62 -12.47
N THR A 8 22.33 -22.65 -11.58
CA THR A 8 21.68 -21.36 -11.86
C THR A 8 22.62 -20.32 -12.44
N ARG A 9 23.91 -20.65 -12.61
CA ARG A 9 24.97 -19.72 -13.04
C ARG A 9 25.09 -18.48 -12.15
N LEU A 10 24.79 -18.62 -10.86
CA LEU A 10 24.95 -17.56 -9.87
C LEU A 10 26.27 -17.72 -9.14
N ASP A 11 26.97 -16.61 -8.91
CA ASP A 11 28.05 -16.54 -7.93
C ASP A 11 27.55 -16.10 -6.54
N ILE A 12 28.45 -16.08 -5.56
CA ILE A 12 28.11 -15.72 -4.18
C ILE A 12 27.76 -14.24 -4.02
N ASN A 13 28.33 -13.35 -4.83
CA ASN A 13 28.08 -11.91 -4.78
C ASN A 13 26.72 -11.59 -5.38
N GLU A 14 26.33 -12.29 -6.45
CA GLU A 14 24.99 -12.22 -7.04
C GLU A 14 23.94 -12.71 -6.04
N LEU A 15 24.16 -13.88 -5.41
CA LEU A 15 23.27 -14.37 -4.35
C LEU A 15 23.14 -13.35 -3.21
N ASN A 16 24.25 -12.80 -2.73
CA ASN A 16 24.23 -11.79 -1.66
C ASN A 16 23.52 -10.49 -2.08
N SER A 17 23.55 -10.14 -3.37
CA SER A 17 22.84 -8.96 -3.87
C SER A 17 21.34 -9.21 -3.93
N LEU A 18 20.93 -10.37 -4.45
CA LEU A 18 19.53 -10.81 -4.44
C LEU A 18 18.96 -10.95 -3.01
N LEU A 19 19.76 -11.41 -2.05
CA LEU A 19 19.35 -11.44 -0.64
C LEU A 19 19.13 -10.04 -0.06
N ARG A 20 19.99 -9.08 -0.41
CA ARG A 20 19.85 -7.68 0.04
C ARG A 20 18.63 -7.00 -0.55
N GLU A 21 18.27 -7.32 -1.80
CA GLU A 21 16.99 -6.88 -2.41
C GLU A 21 15.76 -7.41 -1.67
N LYS A 22 15.91 -8.46 -0.85
CA LYS A 22 14.86 -9.01 0.03
C LYS A 22 15.05 -8.63 1.50
N ASP A 23 15.81 -7.57 1.78
CA ASP A 23 16.13 -7.11 3.14
C ASP A 23 16.79 -8.20 4.02
N VAL A 24 17.66 -9.02 3.42
CA VAL A 24 18.48 -10.02 4.11
C VAL A 24 19.95 -9.74 3.87
N PHE A 25 20.64 -9.29 4.93
CA PHE A 25 22.05 -8.92 4.86
C PHE A 25 23.00 -10.04 5.32
N SER A 26 22.46 -11.19 5.72
CA SER A 26 23.23 -12.33 6.22
C SER A 26 22.58 -13.65 5.84
N LEU A 27 23.36 -14.54 5.21
CA LEU A 27 22.97 -15.93 4.95
C LEU A 27 22.62 -16.70 6.23
N ARG A 28 23.10 -16.27 7.40
CA ARG A 28 22.78 -16.91 8.69
C ARG A 28 21.32 -16.74 9.09
N ASP A 29 20.65 -15.72 8.58
CA ASP A 29 19.25 -15.42 8.87
C ASP A 29 18.28 -16.16 7.93
N VAL A 30 18.80 -16.87 6.92
CA VAL A 30 18.01 -17.60 5.92
C VAL A 30 17.77 -19.04 6.38
N GLU A 31 16.52 -19.48 6.31
CA GLU A 31 16.14 -20.89 6.43
C GLU A 31 16.07 -21.53 5.04
N PHE A 32 15.37 -20.89 4.10
CA PHE A 32 15.32 -21.31 2.69
C PHE A 32 15.46 -20.12 1.74
N ALA A 33 16.10 -20.37 0.60
CA ALA A 33 16.13 -19.45 -0.52
C ALA A 33 15.83 -20.24 -1.81
N ILE A 34 14.86 -19.77 -2.57
CA ILE A 34 14.38 -20.39 -3.81
C ILE A 34 14.64 -19.40 -4.94
N PHE A 35 15.38 -19.83 -5.96
CA PHE A 35 15.61 -19.05 -7.16
C PHE A 35 14.53 -19.40 -8.19
N GLU A 36 13.64 -18.45 -8.44
CA GLU A 36 12.49 -18.62 -9.31
C GLU A 36 12.90 -18.55 -10.79
N THR A 37 12.08 -19.13 -11.68
CA THR A 37 12.31 -19.07 -13.13
C THR A 37 12.24 -17.65 -13.69
N SER A 38 11.63 -16.71 -12.95
CA SER A 38 11.63 -15.28 -13.27
C SER A 38 12.97 -14.58 -13.02
N GLY A 39 13.94 -15.26 -12.41
CA GLY A 39 15.20 -14.66 -11.97
C GLY A 39 15.12 -13.98 -10.60
N ASN A 40 13.96 -14.00 -9.94
CA ASN A 40 13.79 -13.48 -8.59
C ASN A 40 14.19 -14.51 -7.52
N LEU A 41 14.65 -14.03 -6.37
CA LEU A 41 14.93 -14.87 -5.21
C LEU A 41 13.78 -14.76 -4.19
N SER A 42 13.11 -15.87 -3.88
CA SER A 42 12.18 -15.98 -2.77
C SER A 42 12.95 -16.42 -1.52
N VAL A 43 12.75 -15.77 -0.38
CA VAL A 43 13.52 -16.02 0.85
C VAL A 43 12.58 -16.26 2.03
N LEU A 44 12.76 -17.38 2.72
CA LEU A 44 12.16 -17.64 4.02
C LEU A 44 13.25 -17.46 5.09
N LYS A 45 13.06 -16.47 5.97
CA LYS A 45 13.95 -16.23 7.11
C LYS A 45 13.69 -17.28 8.19
N LYS A 46 14.70 -17.53 9.02
CA LYS A 46 14.54 -18.37 10.23
C LYS A 46 13.43 -17.83 11.12
N GLU A 47 12.74 -18.72 11.83
CA GLU A 47 11.56 -18.38 12.64
C GLU A 47 11.76 -17.13 13.52
N HIS A 48 12.80 -17.11 14.34
CA HIS A 48 13.14 -15.99 15.24
C HIS A 48 13.64 -14.71 14.54
N LYS A 49 13.71 -14.70 13.21
CA LYS A 49 14.08 -13.58 12.34
C LYS A 49 12.92 -13.13 11.45
N GLN A 50 11.79 -13.83 11.46
CA GLN A 50 10.59 -13.42 10.73
C GLN A 50 9.93 -12.23 11.43
N SER A 51 9.27 -11.38 10.65
CA SER A 51 8.46 -10.29 11.19
C SER A 51 7.20 -10.85 11.81
N LEU A 52 6.78 -10.27 12.94
CA LEU A 52 5.53 -10.64 13.59
C LEU A 52 4.34 -10.30 12.69
N THR A 53 3.39 -11.23 12.62
CA THR A 53 2.07 -11.02 12.04
C THR A 53 1.10 -10.52 13.12
N LYS A 54 -0.04 -9.96 12.71
CA LYS A 54 -1.10 -9.53 13.66
C LYS A 54 -1.60 -10.68 14.54
N SER A 55 -1.61 -11.91 14.00
CA SER A 55 -1.99 -13.13 14.72
C SER A 55 -1.01 -13.49 15.84
N ASP A 56 0.29 -13.24 15.66
CA ASP A 56 1.31 -13.57 16.67
C ASP A 56 1.17 -12.73 17.95
N ILE A 57 0.57 -11.55 17.83
CA ILE A 57 0.40 -10.58 18.92
C ILE A 57 -1.06 -10.34 19.33
N SER A 58 -1.99 -11.17 18.86
CA SER A 58 -3.43 -11.10 19.22
C SER A 58 -4.06 -9.70 19.09
N ILE A 59 -3.57 -8.89 18.14
CA ILE A 59 -4.15 -7.57 17.88
C ILE A 59 -5.43 -7.77 17.05
N GLN A 60 -6.57 -7.38 17.62
CA GLN A 60 -7.79 -7.21 16.85
C GLN A 60 -7.55 -6.09 15.84
N SER A 61 -7.68 -6.40 14.55
CA SER A 61 -7.65 -5.34 13.55
C SER A 61 -8.88 -4.46 13.78
N PRO A 62 -8.74 -3.12 13.82
CA PRO A 62 -9.91 -2.25 13.83
C PRO A 62 -10.79 -2.63 12.64
N ASN A 63 -12.11 -2.56 12.82
CA ASN A 63 -13.06 -2.78 11.74
C ASN A 63 -12.82 -1.74 10.66
N GLN A 64 -12.03 -2.11 9.65
CA GLN A 64 -11.89 -1.33 8.43
C GLN A 64 -13.20 -1.48 7.66
N LEU A 65 -13.88 -0.36 7.44
CA LEU A 65 -15.07 -0.29 6.60
C LEU A 65 -14.71 -0.57 5.14
N TYR A 66 -13.51 -0.14 4.72
CA TYR A 66 -13.00 -0.30 3.37
C TYR A 66 -11.58 -0.88 3.37
N TYR A 67 -11.21 -1.60 2.31
CA TYR A 67 -9.90 -2.25 2.22
C TYR A 67 -8.77 -1.30 1.82
N THR A 68 -9.06 -0.25 1.07
CA THR A 68 -8.07 0.70 0.56
C THR A 68 -8.59 2.12 0.66
N ALA A 69 -7.67 3.09 0.74
CA ALA A 69 -8.01 4.46 0.40
C ALA A 69 -8.52 4.50 -1.05
N THR A 70 -9.62 5.22 -1.29
CA THR A 70 -10.29 5.24 -2.58
C THR A 70 -10.63 6.67 -2.97
N GLU A 71 -10.06 7.15 -4.07
CA GLU A 71 -10.34 8.47 -4.65
C GLU A 71 -11.83 8.59 -5.01
N VAL A 72 -12.46 9.69 -4.56
CA VAL A 72 -13.85 10.05 -4.89
C VAL A 72 -13.98 11.39 -5.60
N ILE A 73 -12.98 12.28 -5.52
CA ILE A 73 -12.89 13.51 -6.30
C ILE A 73 -11.47 13.66 -6.85
N SER A 74 -11.36 14.03 -8.12
CA SER A 74 -10.10 14.37 -8.80
C SER A 74 -10.33 15.59 -9.69
N ASP A 75 -9.52 16.64 -9.53
CA ASP A 75 -9.60 17.90 -10.28
C ASP A 75 -11.01 18.55 -10.30
N GLY A 76 -11.74 18.42 -9.20
CA GLY A 76 -13.10 18.94 -9.05
C GLY A 76 -14.18 18.11 -9.76
N VAL A 77 -13.85 16.90 -10.20
CA VAL A 77 -14.77 15.95 -10.83
C VAL A 77 -15.00 14.75 -9.92
N ILE A 78 -16.26 14.36 -9.75
CA ILE A 78 -16.63 13.20 -8.94
C ILE A 78 -16.32 11.90 -9.68
N ASN A 79 -15.68 10.98 -8.99
CA ASN A 79 -15.51 9.60 -9.44
C ASN A 79 -16.71 8.74 -8.98
N PHE A 80 -17.80 8.79 -9.75
CA PHE A 80 -19.04 8.06 -9.44
C PHE A 80 -18.86 6.54 -9.39
N VAL A 81 -17.92 6.00 -10.18
CA VAL A 81 -17.62 4.56 -10.16
C VAL A 81 -17.06 4.17 -8.81
N ASN A 82 -16.15 4.96 -8.26
CA ASN A 82 -15.56 4.70 -6.95
C ASN A 82 -16.56 4.93 -5.81
N LEU A 83 -17.37 6.01 -5.85
CA LEU A 83 -18.46 6.19 -4.88
C LEU A 83 -19.40 4.99 -4.83
N SER A 84 -19.85 4.51 -6.00
CA SER A 84 -20.73 3.34 -6.09
C SER A 84 -20.07 2.06 -5.55
N ARG A 85 -18.77 1.86 -5.80
CA ARG A 85 -18.00 0.73 -5.22
C ARG A 85 -17.94 0.76 -3.70
N LEU A 86 -17.94 1.96 -3.12
CA LEU A 86 -17.97 2.16 -1.67
C LEU A 86 -19.40 2.12 -1.09
N ASN A 87 -20.41 1.88 -1.93
CA ASN A 87 -21.83 2.00 -1.59
C ASN A 87 -22.19 3.39 -1.02
N LEU A 88 -21.52 4.44 -1.52
CA LEU A 88 -21.77 5.83 -1.17
C LEU A 88 -22.48 6.53 -2.32
N GLU A 89 -23.37 7.46 -1.98
CA GLU A 89 -24.13 8.24 -2.95
C GLU A 89 -23.54 9.65 -3.12
N ASP A 90 -23.85 10.31 -4.24
CA ASP A 90 -23.46 11.71 -4.51
C ASP A 90 -23.90 12.65 -3.37
N ASN A 91 -25.09 12.41 -2.81
CA ASN A 91 -25.62 13.24 -1.73
C ASN A 91 -24.76 13.13 -0.46
N TRP A 92 -24.27 11.93 -0.14
CA TRP A 92 -23.35 11.74 0.99
C TRP A 92 -22.07 12.57 0.82
N LEU A 93 -21.49 12.57 -0.38
CA LEU A 93 -20.27 13.34 -0.66
C LEU A 93 -20.52 14.86 -0.53
N ARG A 94 -21.69 15.33 -0.96
CA ARG A 94 -22.09 16.74 -0.79
C ARG A 94 -22.24 17.12 0.68
N GLU A 95 -22.84 16.26 1.50
CA GLU A 95 -22.95 16.49 2.94
C GLU A 95 -21.58 16.56 3.60
N GLU A 96 -20.62 15.71 3.21
CA GLU A 96 -19.25 15.77 3.73
C GLU A 96 -18.51 17.04 3.31
N LEU A 97 -18.68 17.50 2.07
CA LEU A 97 -18.14 18.78 1.61
C LEU A 97 -18.70 19.96 2.42
N GLU A 98 -20.01 19.96 2.70
CA GLU A 98 -20.64 20.99 3.53
C GLU A 98 -20.13 20.98 4.97
N LYS A 99 -19.98 19.80 5.59
CA LYS A 99 -19.39 19.64 6.93
C LYS A 99 -17.96 20.17 7.00
N ALA A 100 -17.19 20.00 5.92
CA ALA A 100 -15.84 20.53 5.78
C ALA A 100 -15.80 22.04 5.43
N GLY A 101 -16.95 22.69 5.22
CA GLY A 101 -17.04 24.11 4.84
C GLY A 101 -16.67 24.39 3.38
N ILE A 102 -16.60 23.36 2.54
CA ILE A 102 -16.24 23.45 1.12
C ILE A 102 -17.51 23.71 0.31
N LYS A 103 -17.65 24.94 -0.20
CA LYS A 103 -18.89 25.41 -0.85
C LYS A 103 -19.13 24.84 -2.24
N SER A 104 -18.09 24.37 -2.91
CA SER A 104 -18.21 23.86 -4.27
C SER A 104 -17.11 22.87 -4.60
N ILE A 105 -17.46 21.87 -5.38
CA ILE A 105 -16.57 20.77 -5.72
C ILE A 105 -15.40 21.18 -6.60
N ASP A 106 -15.55 22.22 -7.43
CA ASP A 106 -14.47 22.73 -8.28
C ASP A 106 -13.25 23.24 -7.49
N LYS A 107 -13.44 23.54 -6.20
CA LYS A 107 -12.36 23.92 -5.27
C LYS A 107 -11.57 22.73 -4.74
N VAL A 108 -12.04 21.51 -4.94
CA VAL A 108 -11.36 20.30 -4.47
C VAL A 108 -10.41 19.83 -5.57
N PHE A 109 -9.12 19.73 -5.24
CA PHE A 109 -8.13 19.12 -6.12
C PHE A 109 -8.19 17.60 -6.02
N TYR A 110 -8.28 17.08 -4.80
CA TYR A 110 -8.33 15.64 -4.54
C TYR A 110 -9.18 15.33 -3.32
N ALA A 111 -9.91 14.24 -3.34
CA ALA A 111 -10.54 13.68 -2.15
C ALA A 111 -10.55 12.16 -2.18
N GLU A 112 -10.32 11.54 -1.03
CA GLU A 112 -10.34 10.09 -0.89
C GLU A 112 -11.04 9.64 0.40
N ILE A 113 -11.72 8.50 0.31
CA ILE A 113 -12.27 7.79 1.46
C ILE A 113 -11.20 6.88 2.01
N GLN A 114 -10.92 7.01 3.31
CA GLN A 114 -9.96 6.21 4.03
C GLN A 114 -10.55 4.86 4.45
N PRO A 115 -9.72 3.85 4.75
CA PRO A 115 -10.16 2.54 5.23
C PRO A 115 -11.10 2.55 6.46
N ASP A 116 -10.99 3.58 7.30
CA ASP A 116 -11.84 3.79 8.48
C ASP A 116 -13.16 4.53 8.18
N GLY A 117 -13.41 4.87 6.91
CA GLY A 117 -14.60 5.57 6.44
C GLY A 117 -14.54 7.09 6.56
N SER A 118 -13.45 7.66 7.11
CA SER A 118 -13.23 9.09 7.07
C SER A 118 -12.91 9.57 5.65
N ILE A 119 -13.20 10.83 5.33
CA ILE A 119 -12.85 11.44 4.06
C ILE A 119 -11.74 12.46 4.27
N TYR A 120 -10.73 12.42 3.40
CA TYR A 120 -9.71 13.44 3.28
C TYR A 120 -10.02 14.34 2.08
N PHE A 121 -9.82 15.66 2.26
CA PHE A 121 -9.95 16.65 1.20
C PHE A 121 -8.63 17.43 1.06
N ASP A 122 -8.17 17.54 -0.18
CA ASP A 122 -7.15 18.48 -0.60
C ASP A 122 -7.81 19.52 -1.52
N CYS A 123 -7.79 20.78 -1.08
CA CYS A 123 -8.39 21.88 -1.82
C CYS A 123 -7.32 22.57 -2.67
N LYS A 124 -7.74 23.10 -3.81
CA LYS A 124 -6.89 23.96 -4.63
C LYS A 124 -6.47 25.16 -3.78
N ASP A 125 -5.18 25.43 -3.70
CA ASP A 125 -4.66 26.68 -3.16
C ASP A 125 -5.09 27.83 -4.09
N ASP A 126 -6.19 28.49 -3.76
CA ASP A 126 -6.56 29.79 -4.33
C ASP A 126 -5.62 30.88 -3.73
N GLU A 127 -4.30 30.83 -4.05
CA GLU A 127 -3.38 31.98 -4.08
C GLU A 127 -1.93 31.61 -4.49
N LEU A 128 -1.67 31.48 -5.81
CA LEU A 128 -0.40 31.95 -6.38
C LEU A 128 -0.65 33.34 -6.99
N LYS A 129 -0.74 34.35 -6.13
CA LYS A 129 -0.49 35.74 -6.54
C LYS A 129 1.02 35.95 -6.46
N ILE A 130 1.66 36.07 -7.63
CA ILE A 130 3.00 36.66 -7.75
C ILE A 130 2.87 38.17 -7.50
#